data_AF-A0A5C2HEN0-F1
#
_entry.id   AF-A0A5C2HEN0-F1
#
_cell.length_a   1.000
_cell.length_b   1.000
_cell.length_c   1.000
_cell.angle_alpha   90.00
_cell.angle_beta   90.00
_cell.angle_gamma   90.00
#
_symmetry.space_group_name_H-M   'P 1'
#
loop_
_entity.id
_entity.type
_entity.pdbx_description
1 polymer ?
#
loop_
_entity_poly.entity_id
_entity_poly.type
_entity_poly.pdbx_seq_one_letter_code
_entity_poly.pdbx_strand_id
1 'polypeptide(L)'
;MYLILIFLYILLIYQIYKLYKNYIKYKYDNDHLQSKNDLQIVEVEVIENCQDDEIQSKQEIEYNHEYDFDILVKKSLYNPMKDGLYGFSNLYDLVICEHELIDEPFHSNFYEILIFLSDNEFMIVDPSSKVINLNIRDENNQMKTSKSYNVFSLKDIYEFVIKSLFNKMLKLKKEDAQNIIIAIFVVLLEKSTHYNASESTANMMMRILNNYEYKDEIMNIVQLIKSDSNEYSFIKESINTSLLNIETYPYNDFEIQKPLKIREELPQKYLKNF
;
A
#
# COMPACT_ATOMS: atom_id res chain seq x y z
N MET A 1 -6.01 -57.84 -0.86
CA MET A 1 -6.24 -56.95 0.30
C MET A 1 -5.57 -55.59 0.12
N TYR A 2 -4.26 -55.52 -0.12
CA TYR A 2 -3.54 -54.24 -0.31
C TYR A 2 -4.03 -53.38 -1.49
N LEU A 3 -4.40 -53.98 -2.63
CA LEU A 3 -4.95 -53.24 -3.78
C LEU A 3 -6.28 -52.54 -3.48
N ILE A 4 -7.13 -53.13 -2.62
CA ILE A 4 -8.40 -52.54 -2.21
C ILE A 4 -8.16 -51.34 -1.29
N LEU A 5 -7.18 -51.45 -0.39
CA LEU A 5 -6.77 -50.35 0.49
C LEU A 5 -6.18 -49.16 -0.29
N ILE A 6 -5.36 -49.43 -1.31
CA ILE A 6 -4.81 -48.37 -2.19
C ILE A 6 -5.93 -47.67 -2.97
N PHE A 7 -6.88 -48.43 -3.50
CA PHE A 7 -8.03 -47.87 -4.22
C PHE A 7 -8.91 -46.99 -3.31
N LEU A 8 -9.17 -47.43 -2.07
CA LEU A 8 -9.89 -46.63 -1.07
C LEU A 8 -9.13 -45.36 -0.68
N TYR A 9 -7.81 -45.42 -0.57
CA TYR A 9 -6.97 -44.26 -0.27
C TYR A 9 -7.00 -43.21 -1.38
N ILE A 10 -6.94 -43.63 -2.64
CA ILE A 10 -7.05 -42.73 -3.80
C ILE A 10 -8.43 -42.07 -3.86
N LEU A 11 -9.50 -42.82 -3.56
CA LEU A 11 -10.87 -42.29 -3.46
C LEU A 11 -10.99 -41.21 -2.36
N LEU A 12 -10.32 -41.42 -1.22
CA LEU A 12 -10.32 -40.48 -0.10
C LEU A 12 -9.62 -39.16 -0.47
N ILE A 13 -8.46 -39.25 -1.12
CA ILE A 13 -7.74 -38.07 -1.66
C ILE A 13 -8.60 -37.33 -2.68
N TYR A 14 -9.27 -38.05 -3.58
CA TYR A 14 -10.14 -37.44 -4.59
C TYR A 14 -11.33 -36.70 -3.96
N GLN A 15 -11.94 -37.27 -2.91
CA GLN A 15 -13.04 -36.61 -2.19
C GLN A 15 -12.56 -35.35 -1.46
N ILE A 16 -11.39 -35.38 -0.82
CA ILE A 16 -10.78 -34.20 -0.17
C ILE A 16 -10.48 -33.12 -1.20
N TYR A 17 -9.90 -33.48 -2.34
CA TYR A 17 -9.64 -32.55 -3.44
C TYR A 17 -10.92 -31.91 -3.97
N LYS A 18 -11.99 -32.70 -4.11
CA LYS A 18 -13.31 -32.19 -4.55
C LYS A 18 -13.90 -31.20 -3.54
N LEU A 19 -13.80 -31.48 -2.24
CA LEU A 19 -14.24 -30.57 -1.18
C LEU A 19 -13.43 -29.27 -1.19
N TYR A 20 -12.10 -29.36 -1.32
CA TYR A 20 -11.22 -28.20 -1.40
C TYR A 20 -11.50 -27.33 -2.63
N LYS A 21 -11.71 -27.96 -3.81
CA LYS A 21 -12.08 -27.26 -5.03
C LYS A 21 -13.43 -26.55 -4.92
N ASN A 22 -14.42 -27.20 -4.28
CA ASN A 22 -15.70 -26.58 -4.02
C ASN A 22 -15.57 -25.42 -3.02
N TYR A 23 -14.76 -25.54 -1.97
CA TYR A 23 -14.51 -24.46 -1.02
C TYR A 23 -13.87 -23.24 -1.70
N ILE A 24 -12.86 -23.44 -2.56
CA ILE A 24 -12.26 -22.35 -3.34
C ILE A 24 -13.31 -21.69 -4.24
N LYS A 25 -14.16 -22.50 -4.90
CA LYS A 25 -15.24 -21.98 -5.75
C LYS A 25 -16.27 -21.18 -4.96
N TYR A 26 -16.69 -21.66 -3.79
CA TYR A 26 -17.60 -20.93 -2.90
C TYR A 26 -17.00 -19.62 -2.39
N LYS A 27 -15.69 -19.60 -2.07
CA LYS A 27 -14.99 -18.38 -1.66
C LYS A 27 -14.94 -17.37 -2.82
N TYR A 28 -14.58 -17.83 -4.02
CA TYR A 28 -14.51 -16.99 -5.22
C TYR A 28 -15.90 -16.46 -5.66
N ASP A 29 -16.94 -17.29 -5.60
CA ASP A 29 -18.31 -16.90 -5.94
C ASP A 29 -18.91 -15.94 -4.89
N ASN A 30 -18.56 -16.08 -3.60
CA ASN A 30 -18.97 -15.12 -2.56
C ASN A 30 -18.23 -13.78 -2.70
N ASP A 31 -16.92 -13.78 -2.95
CA ASP A 31 -16.14 -12.55 -3.16
C ASP A 31 -16.65 -11.76 -4.39
N HIS A 32 -17.11 -12.45 -5.44
CA HIS A 32 -17.73 -11.83 -6.63
C HIS A 32 -19.20 -11.41 -6.41
N LEU A 33 -20.00 -12.15 -5.62
CA LEU A 33 -21.38 -11.73 -5.29
C LEU A 33 -21.39 -10.49 -4.40
N GLN A 34 -20.45 -10.38 -3.45
CA GLN A 34 -20.28 -9.19 -2.61
C GLN A 34 -19.87 -7.99 -3.47
N SER A 35 -18.83 -8.14 -4.30
CA SER A 35 -18.40 -7.09 -5.25
C SER A 35 -19.53 -6.61 -6.18
N LYS A 36 -20.39 -7.51 -6.67
CA LYS A 36 -21.47 -7.15 -7.59
C LYS A 36 -22.68 -6.50 -6.90
N ASN A 37 -22.98 -6.90 -5.65
CA ASN A 37 -23.99 -6.23 -4.84
C ASN A 37 -23.51 -4.85 -4.38
N ASP A 38 -22.23 -4.71 -4.04
CA ASP A 38 -21.63 -3.43 -3.65
C ASP A 38 -21.60 -2.44 -4.84
N LEU A 39 -21.32 -2.93 -6.06
CA LEU A 39 -21.40 -2.12 -7.29
C LEU A 39 -22.85 -1.68 -7.63
N GLN A 40 -23.85 -2.52 -7.37
CA GLN A 40 -25.27 -2.17 -7.60
C GLN A 40 -25.83 -1.20 -6.55
N ILE A 41 -25.34 -1.25 -5.31
CA ILE A 41 -25.72 -0.29 -4.26
C ILE A 41 -25.13 1.10 -4.56
N VAL A 42 -23.90 1.15 -5.10
CA VAL A 42 -23.23 2.41 -5.48
C VAL A 42 -23.90 3.10 -6.67
N GLU A 43 -24.47 2.37 -7.64
CA GLU A 43 -25.15 2.98 -8.81
C GLU A 43 -26.51 3.63 -8.46
N VAL A 44 -27.14 3.28 -7.33
CA VAL A 44 -28.49 3.77 -6.97
C VAL A 44 -28.46 5.02 -6.08
N GLU A 45 -27.37 5.30 -5.37
CA GLU A 45 -27.28 6.47 -4.47
C GLU A 45 -26.64 7.73 -5.10
N VAL A 46 -26.19 7.69 -6.35
CA VAL A 46 -25.71 8.88 -7.07
C VAL A 46 -26.89 9.56 -7.80
N ILE A 47 -27.84 10.11 -7.04
CA ILE A 47 -28.72 11.18 -7.54
C ILE A 47 -28.51 12.37 -6.62
N GLU A 48 -27.78 13.35 -7.15
CA GLU A 48 -27.45 14.63 -6.54
C GLU A 48 -28.70 15.35 -6.03
N ASN A 49 -28.66 15.76 -4.77
CA ASN A 49 -29.34 16.97 -4.32
C ASN A 49 -28.32 17.80 -3.53
N CYS A 50 -27.52 18.57 -4.25
CA CYS A 50 -26.77 19.67 -3.66
C CYS A 50 -27.71 20.88 -3.55
N GLN A 51 -28.20 21.16 -2.34
CA GLN A 51 -28.57 22.51 -1.95
C GLN A 51 -27.54 22.99 -0.93
N ASP A 52 -26.88 24.10 -1.28
CA ASP A 52 -25.99 24.87 -0.42
C ASP A 52 -26.76 25.31 0.82
N ASP A 53 -26.22 25.01 2.01
CA ASP A 53 -26.59 25.72 3.23
C ASP A 53 -25.34 26.12 4.02
N GLU A 54 -25.31 27.40 4.35
CA GLU A 54 -24.22 28.14 4.96
C GLU A 54 -23.86 27.66 6.38
N ILE A 55 -22.59 27.87 6.73
CA ILE A 55 -21.98 27.61 8.03
C ILE A 55 -22.71 28.38 9.15
N GLN A 56 -23.24 27.67 10.15
CA GLN A 56 -23.64 28.26 11.44
C GLN A 56 -22.99 27.57 12.65
N SER A 57 -22.76 28.42 13.65
CA SER A 57 -21.85 28.30 14.79
C SER A 57 -22.24 27.30 15.89
N LYS A 58 -21.20 26.80 16.58
CA LYS A 58 -21.19 26.11 17.89
C LYS A 58 -22.40 26.42 18.80
N GLN A 59 -23.10 25.38 19.22
CA GLN A 59 -23.83 25.33 20.49
C GLN A 59 -23.43 24.08 21.27
N GLU A 60 -23.08 24.27 22.55
CA GLU A 60 -22.89 23.21 23.54
C GLU A 60 -24.24 22.55 23.80
N ILE A 61 -24.30 21.21 23.69
CA ILE A 61 -25.47 20.42 24.08
C ILE A 61 -25.08 19.56 25.27
N GLU A 62 -25.74 19.86 26.38
CA GLU A 62 -25.78 19.10 27.63
C GLU A 62 -26.66 17.85 27.39
N TYR A 63 -26.12 16.63 27.59
CA TYR A 63 -26.85 15.39 27.30
C TYR A 63 -27.42 14.76 28.58
N ASN A 64 -28.76 14.71 28.65
CA ASN A 64 -29.51 13.77 29.47
C ASN A 64 -29.83 12.49 28.66
N HIS A 65 -29.93 11.38 29.40
CA HIS A 65 -29.84 9.98 29.00
C HIS A 65 -30.76 9.42 27.89
N GLU A 66 -30.22 8.32 27.31
CA GLU A 66 -30.88 7.11 26.75
C GLU A 66 -31.74 7.24 25.49
N TYR A 67 -31.14 6.95 24.32
CA TYR A 67 -31.77 6.19 23.21
C TYR A 67 -30.69 5.48 22.38
N ASP A 68 -30.99 4.26 21.92
CA ASP A 68 -30.20 3.49 20.94
C ASP A 68 -29.95 4.32 19.67
N PHE A 69 -28.71 4.75 19.45
CA PHE A 69 -28.29 5.29 18.17
C PHE A 69 -27.41 4.25 17.47
N ASP A 70 -27.80 3.85 16.26
CA ASP A 70 -26.81 3.48 15.23
C ASP A 70 -26.00 4.75 14.97
N ILE A 71 -24.96 4.97 15.79
CA ILE A 71 -24.07 6.12 15.65
C ILE A 71 -23.30 5.88 14.36
N LEU A 72 -23.79 6.45 13.25
CA LEU A 72 -23.02 6.63 12.02
C LEU A 72 -21.77 7.43 12.39
N VAL A 73 -20.66 6.73 12.61
CA VAL A 73 -19.40 7.34 12.98
C VAL A 73 -18.84 8.02 11.74
N LYS A 74 -19.03 9.33 11.65
CA LYS A 74 -18.43 10.13 10.57
C LYS A 74 -16.92 10.22 10.80
N LYS A 75 -16.14 9.65 9.88
CA LYS A 75 -14.67 9.73 9.90
C LYS A 75 -14.20 10.72 8.84
N SER A 76 -13.21 11.54 9.18
CA SER A 76 -12.58 12.49 8.25
C SER A 76 -11.47 11.78 7.47
N LEU A 77 -11.67 11.55 6.17
CA LEU A 77 -10.80 10.73 5.32
C LEU A 77 -10.38 11.44 4.03
N TYR A 78 -9.22 11.05 3.47
CA TYR A 78 -8.78 11.47 2.13
C TYR A 78 -9.47 10.67 1.01
N ASN A 79 -9.40 11.15 -0.24
CA ASN A 79 -10.07 10.52 -1.38
C ASN A 79 -9.02 9.93 -2.34
N PRO A 80 -8.62 8.67 -2.17
CA PRO A 80 -7.56 8.08 -3.00
C PRO A 80 -7.80 8.23 -4.51
N MET A 81 -9.06 8.14 -4.96
CA MET A 81 -9.39 8.21 -6.38
C MET A 81 -9.35 9.65 -6.92
N LYS A 82 -9.93 10.61 -6.20
CA LYS A 82 -9.94 12.03 -6.64
C LYS A 82 -8.55 12.66 -6.58
N ASP A 83 -7.73 12.22 -5.64
CA ASP A 83 -6.47 12.89 -5.30
C ASP A 83 -5.23 12.36 -6.06
N GLY A 84 -5.45 11.37 -6.95
CA GLY A 84 -4.43 10.80 -7.82
C GLY A 84 -3.66 9.61 -7.24
N LEU A 85 -4.23 8.93 -6.24
CA LEU A 85 -3.62 7.80 -5.53
C LEU A 85 -3.93 6.45 -6.18
N TYR A 86 -4.19 6.39 -7.49
CA TYR A 86 -4.68 5.20 -8.20
C TYR A 86 -3.83 3.94 -7.90
N GLY A 87 -2.51 4.10 -7.83
CA GLY A 87 -1.58 3.02 -7.54
C GLY A 87 -1.59 2.50 -6.11
N PHE A 88 -1.95 3.34 -5.13
CA PHE A 88 -1.89 3.01 -3.70
C PHE A 88 -3.26 3.00 -3.01
N SER A 89 -4.35 3.14 -3.78
CA SER A 89 -5.74 3.12 -3.28
C SER A 89 -6.03 1.90 -2.41
N ASN A 90 -5.75 0.70 -2.92
CA ASN A 90 -5.91 -0.55 -2.17
C ASN A 90 -5.11 -0.57 -0.87
N LEU A 91 -3.91 0.01 -0.88
CA LEU A 91 -3.05 0.04 0.30
C LEU A 91 -3.58 1.02 1.35
N TYR A 92 -4.10 2.16 0.90
CA TYR A 92 -4.79 3.12 1.76
C TYR A 92 -6.04 2.49 2.38
N ASP A 93 -6.89 1.84 1.58
CA ASP A 93 -8.11 1.21 2.07
C ASP A 93 -7.81 0.11 3.09
N LEU A 94 -6.82 -0.74 2.81
CA LEU A 94 -6.37 -1.76 3.75
C LEU A 94 -5.92 -1.14 5.09
N VAL A 95 -5.03 -0.14 5.06
CA VAL A 95 -4.43 0.42 6.28
C VAL A 95 -5.42 1.29 7.07
N ILE A 96 -6.17 2.14 6.38
CA ILE A 96 -6.99 3.21 6.98
C ILE A 96 -8.45 2.79 7.14
N CYS A 97 -9.04 2.18 6.11
CA CYS A 97 -10.47 1.86 6.10
C CYS A 97 -10.74 0.52 6.79
N GLU A 98 -10.05 -0.56 6.40
CA GLU A 98 -10.27 -1.90 6.94
C GLU A 98 -9.73 -2.07 8.36
N HIS A 99 -8.61 -1.41 8.66
CA HIS A 99 -7.89 -1.56 9.93
C HIS A 99 -7.90 -0.33 10.83
N GLU A 100 -8.66 0.70 10.45
CA GLU A 100 -8.98 1.87 11.28
C GLU A 100 -7.77 2.60 11.87
N LEU A 101 -6.62 2.59 11.17
CA LEU A 101 -5.42 3.33 11.56
C LEU A 101 -5.55 4.82 11.20
N ILE A 102 -6.62 5.46 11.68
CA ILE A 102 -7.00 6.85 11.38
C ILE A 102 -6.39 7.89 12.32
N ASP A 103 -5.56 7.49 13.30
CA ASP A 103 -5.04 8.42 14.30
C ASP A 103 -4.07 9.41 13.67
N GLU A 104 -4.10 10.64 14.16
CA GLU A 104 -3.09 11.65 13.83
C GLU A 104 -1.91 11.58 14.79
N PRO A 105 -0.67 11.87 14.34
CA PRO A 105 -0.30 12.38 13.00
C PRO A 105 -0.11 11.29 11.92
N PHE A 106 -0.35 10.02 12.26
CA PHE A 106 -0.08 8.90 11.34
C PHE A 106 -0.90 8.98 10.06
N HIS A 107 -2.21 9.21 10.13
CA HIS A 107 -3.09 9.19 8.96
C HIS A 107 -2.65 10.19 7.88
N SER A 108 -2.36 11.44 8.28
CA SER A 108 -1.90 12.47 7.35
C SER A 108 -0.53 12.17 6.76
N ASN A 109 0.41 11.72 7.60
CA ASN A 109 1.77 11.41 7.13
C ASN A 109 1.82 10.17 6.25
N PHE A 110 1.05 9.14 6.59
CA PHE A 110 0.91 7.95 5.77
C PHE A 110 0.36 8.33 4.39
N TYR A 111 -0.67 9.17 4.35
CA TYR A 111 -1.25 9.64 3.10
C TYR A 111 -0.28 10.48 2.26
N GLU A 112 0.49 11.37 2.91
CA GLU A 112 1.56 12.14 2.25
C GLU A 112 2.60 11.25 1.59
N ILE A 113 3.05 10.20 2.31
CA ILE A 113 3.99 9.21 1.77
C ILE A 113 3.40 8.51 0.54
N LEU A 114 2.12 8.12 0.58
CA LEU A 114 1.48 7.46 -0.55
C LEU A 114 1.36 8.38 -1.78
N ILE A 115 1.02 9.66 -1.58
CA ILE A 115 1.01 10.66 -2.66
C ILE A 115 2.41 10.80 -3.27
N PHE A 116 3.42 10.96 -2.41
CA PHE A 116 4.80 11.11 -2.84
C PHE A 116 5.27 9.91 -3.68
N LEU A 117 4.94 8.69 -3.25
CA LEU A 117 5.25 7.50 -4.02
C LEU A 117 4.51 7.44 -5.36
N SER A 118 3.23 7.83 -5.37
CA SER A 118 2.40 7.84 -6.57
C SER A 118 2.93 8.82 -7.62
N ASP A 119 3.42 9.98 -7.20
CA ASP A 119 3.90 11.03 -8.09
C ASP A 119 5.29 10.73 -8.72
N ASN A 120 6.07 9.80 -8.13
CA ASN A 120 7.50 9.63 -8.41
C ASN A 120 7.92 8.23 -8.92
N GLU A 121 7.02 7.28 -9.18
CA GLU A 121 7.32 5.98 -9.81
C GLU A 121 8.68 5.35 -9.38
N PHE A 122 8.83 5.07 -8.08
CA PHE A 122 10.07 4.48 -7.56
C PHE A 122 10.23 3.02 -7.97
N MET A 123 11.49 2.62 -8.16
CA MET A 123 11.83 1.26 -8.60
C MET A 123 13.12 0.73 -7.94
N ILE A 124 13.22 -0.60 -7.81
CA ILE A 124 14.43 -1.29 -7.38
C ILE A 124 14.96 -2.10 -8.55
N VAL A 125 16.25 -1.94 -8.87
CA VAL A 125 16.90 -2.72 -9.94
C VAL A 125 16.91 -4.20 -9.55
N ASP A 126 16.43 -5.06 -10.44
CA ASP A 126 16.53 -6.51 -10.24
C ASP A 126 18.00 -6.95 -10.35
N PRO A 127 18.60 -7.46 -9.26
CA PRO A 127 20.01 -7.89 -9.27
C PRO A 127 20.29 -9.04 -10.25
N SER A 128 19.27 -9.80 -10.61
CA SER A 128 19.37 -10.92 -11.55
C SER A 128 19.18 -10.51 -13.01
N SER A 129 18.84 -9.24 -13.27
CA SER A 129 18.56 -8.75 -14.61
C SER A 129 19.80 -8.70 -15.49
N LYS A 130 19.64 -9.13 -16.75
CA LYS A 130 20.65 -8.92 -17.79
C LYS A 130 20.57 -7.49 -18.31
N VAL A 131 21.70 -6.80 -18.28
CA VAL A 131 21.81 -5.43 -18.82
C VAL A 131 22.07 -5.47 -20.31
N ILE A 132 21.22 -4.80 -21.08
CA ILE A 132 21.36 -4.62 -22.53
C ILE A 132 21.84 -3.19 -22.80
N ASN A 133 22.99 -3.05 -23.46
CA ASN A 133 23.47 -1.75 -23.91
C ASN A 133 22.87 -1.42 -25.28
N LEU A 134 22.20 -0.28 -25.38
CA LEU A 134 21.54 0.21 -26.57
C LEU A 134 22.22 1.50 -27.04
N ASN A 135 22.56 1.58 -28.32
CA ASN A 135 22.99 2.83 -28.93
C ASN A 135 21.76 3.53 -29.50
N ILE A 136 21.45 4.69 -28.95
CA ILE A 136 20.28 5.48 -29.31
C ILE A 136 20.72 6.89 -29.67
N ARG A 137 19.88 7.59 -30.42
CA ARG A 137 20.11 8.98 -30.83
C ARG A 137 19.15 9.86 -30.05
N ASP A 138 19.67 10.94 -29.48
CA ASP A 138 18.84 11.94 -28.81
C ASP A 138 18.08 12.81 -29.83
N GLU A 139 17.28 13.77 -29.32
CA GLU A 139 16.55 14.75 -30.15
C GLU A 139 17.48 15.59 -31.03
N ASN A 140 18.76 15.71 -30.67
CA ASN A 140 19.80 16.43 -31.41
C ASN A 140 20.63 15.52 -32.33
N ASN A 141 20.19 14.28 -32.56
CA ASN A 141 20.84 13.27 -33.39
C ASN A 141 22.25 12.86 -32.91
N GLN A 142 22.58 13.09 -31.64
CA GLN A 142 23.81 12.65 -31.00
C GLN A 142 23.67 11.23 -30.48
N MET A 143 24.71 10.40 -30.68
CA MET A 143 24.72 9.04 -30.16
C MET A 143 24.90 9.06 -28.64
N LYS A 144 23.97 8.44 -27.92
CA LYS A 144 24.05 8.14 -26.49
C LYS A 144 23.92 6.64 -26.30
N THR A 145 24.70 6.09 -25.37
CA THR A 145 24.56 4.69 -24.95
C THR A 145 23.66 4.64 -23.73
N SER A 146 22.61 3.83 -23.81
CA SER A 146 21.67 3.54 -22.73
C SER A 146 21.77 2.10 -22.28
N LYS A 147 21.33 1.84 -21.06
CA LYS A 147 21.15 0.51 -20.48
C LYS A 147 19.67 0.23 -20.32
N SER A 148 19.26 -0.93 -20.79
CA SER A 148 17.95 -1.51 -20.48
C SER A 148 18.12 -2.72 -19.58
N TYR A 149 17.28 -2.80 -18.55
CA TYR A 149 17.29 -3.85 -17.53
C TYR A 149 15.90 -3.93 -16.88
N ASN A 150 15.69 -4.97 -16.08
CA ASN A 150 14.44 -5.19 -15.38
C ASN A 150 14.48 -4.54 -13.99
N VAL A 151 13.34 -4.01 -13.57
CA VAL A 151 13.17 -3.38 -12.26
C VAL A 151 11.90 -3.89 -11.59
N PHE A 152 11.92 -3.90 -10.27
CA PHE A 152 10.74 -4.09 -9.44
C PHE A 152 10.07 -2.74 -9.19
N SER A 153 8.74 -2.70 -9.35
CA SER A 153 7.92 -1.56 -8.94
C SER A 153 7.86 -1.50 -7.41
N LEU A 154 8.20 -0.35 -6.83
CA LEU A 154 8.15 -0.19 -5.38
C LEU A 154 6.72 -0.29 -4.84
N LYS A 155 5.73 0.12 -5.64
CA LYS A 155 4.30 -0.06 -5.34
C LYS A 155 3.96 -1.53 -5.08
N ASP A 156 4.37 -2.41 -6.00
CA ASP A 156 4.04 -3.84 -5.94
C ASP A 156 4.72 -4.49 -4.73
N ILE A 157 5.94 -4.05 -4.41
CA ILE A 157 6.65 -4.46 -3.19
C ILE A 157 5.87 -4.03 -1.94
N TYR A 158 5.47 -2.76 -1.82
CA TYR A 158 4.71 -2.27 -0.66
C TYR A 158 3.40 -3.01 -0.48
N GLU A 159 2.64 -3.18 -1.55
CA GLU A 159 1.36 -3.88 -1.52
C GLU A 159 1.53 -5.32 -1.03
N PHE A 160 2.54 -6.04 -1.54
CA PHE A 160 2.84 -7.40 -1.09
C PHE A 160 3.28 -7.43 0.38
N VAL A 161 4.23 -6.59 0.76
CA VAL A 161 4.84 -6.59 2.09
C VAL A 161 3.78 -6.28 3.14
N ILE A 162 3.01 -5.19 2.97
CA ILE A 162 1.98 -4.80 3.93
C ILE A 162 0.89 -5.87 4.04
N LYS A 163 0.39 -6.41 2.92
CA LYS A 163 -0.59 -7.51 2.95
C LYS A 163 -0.08 -8.74 3.69
N SER A 164 1.15 -9.16 3.44
CA SER A 164 1.73 -10.34 4.09
C SER A 164 1.99 -10.16 5.59
N LEU A 165 2.25 -8.92 6.01
CA LEU A 165 2.55 -8.60 7.41
C LEU A 165 1.33 -8.22 8.23
N PHE A 166 0.18 -7.95 7.59
CA PHE A 166 -0.98 -7.40 8.28
C PHE A 166 -1.46 -8.24 9.46
N ASN A 167 -1.55 -9.56 9.30
CA ASN A 167 -1.93 -10.48 10.38
C ASN A 167 -0.96 -10.45 11.59
N LYS A 168 0.31 -10.12 11.36
CA LYS A 168 1.30 -9.93 12.44
C LYS A 168 1.11 -8.56 13.10
N MET A 169 0.86 -7.51 12.30
CA MET A 169 0.62 -6.14 12.78
C MET A 169 -0.66 -6.02 13.62
N LEU A 170 -1.72 -6.77 13.30
CA LEU A 170 -2.96 -6.81 14.10
C LEU A 170 -2.78 -7.28 15.55
N LYS A 171 -1.68 -7.97 15.85
CA LYS A 171 -1.37 -8.44 17.21
C LYS A 171 -0.60 -7.42 18.03
N LEU A 172 -0.11 -6.36 17.39
CA LEU A 172 0.66 -5.30 18.02
C LEU A 172 -0.27 -4.20 18.54
N LYS A 173 0.27 -3.32 19.37
CA LYS A 173 -0.43 -2.08 19.68
C LYS A 173 -0.52 -1.22 18.42
N LYS A 174 -1.58 -0.41 18.35
CA LYS A 174 -1.86 0.45 17.19
C LYS A 174 -0.68 1.34 16.80
N GLU A 175 -0.08 2.00 17.79
CA GLU A 175 1.09 2.86 17.64
C GLU A 175 2.33 2.09 17.13
N ASP A 176 2.60 0.90 17.67
CA ASP A 176 3.70 0.05 17.20
C ASP A 176 3.49 -0.36 15.74
N ALA A 177 2.26 -0.74 15.37
CA ALA A 177 1.91 -1.09 13.99
C ALA A 177 2.08 0.11 13.05
N GLN A 178 1.63 1.30 13.44
CA GLN A 178 1.80 2.54 12.68
C GLN A 178 3.29 2.84 12.44
N ASN A 179 4.10 2.80 13.49
CA ASN A 179 5.53 3.07 13.40
C ASN A 179 6.28 2.02 12.56
N ILE A 180 5.89 0.75 12.65
CA ILE A 180 6.43 -0.32 11.80
C ILE A 180 6.05 -0.11 10.33
N ILE A 181 4.81 0.29 10.03
CA ILE A 181 4.39 0.60 8.67
C ILE A 181 5.28 1.71 8.11
N ILE A 182 5.42 2.83 8.80
CA ILE A 182 6.28 3.92 8.32
C ILE A 182 7.75 3.47 8.17
N ALA A 183 8.27 2.66 9.09
CA ALA A 183 9.62 2.13 8.98
C ALA A 183 9.82 1.24 7.74
N ILE A 184 8.84 0.40 7.37
CA ILE A 184 8.87 -0.38 6.13
C ILE A 184 8.97 0.55 4.91
N PHE A 185 8.21 1.65 4.92
CA PHE A 185 8.27 2.67 3.88
C PHE A 185 9.67 3.26 3.75
N VAL A 186 10.28 3.68 4.86
CA VAL A 186 11.65 4.21 4.86
C VAL A 186 12.66 3.21 4.31
N VAL A 187 12.65 1.96 4.80
CA VAL A 187 13.62 0.93 4.41
C VAL A 187 13.55 0.62 2.92
N LEU A 188 12.36 0.54 2.34
CA LEU A 188 12.18 0.25 0.92
C LEU A 188 12.54 1.46 0.05
N LEU A 189 12.21 2.67 0.49
CA LEU A 189 12.52 3.87 -0.27
C LEU A 189 14.03 4.14 -0.34
N GLU A 190 14.78 3.88 0.74
CA GLU A 190 16.24 3.98 0.75
C GLU A 190 16.92 3.02 -0.24
N LYS A 191 16.29 1.89 -0.54
CA LYS A 191 16.79 0.91 -1.53
C LYS A 191 16.37 1.25 -2.96
N SER A 192 15.45 2.20 -3.13
CA SER A 192 14.87 2.55 -4.41
C SER A 192 15.70 3.57 -5.17
N THR A 193 15.44 3.62 -6.47
CA THR A 193 16.01 4.59 -7.41
C THR A 193 14.87 5.32 -8.10
N HIS A 194 15.12 6.59 -8.46
CA HIS A 194 14.19 7.44 -9.21
C HIS A 194 14.92 8.01 -10.42
N TYR A 195 14.64 7.52 -11.63
CA TYR A 195 15.12 8.06 -12.91
C TYR A 195 16.54 8.69 -12.91
N ASN A 196 17.54 7.98 -12.36
CA ASN A 196 18.92 8.48 -12.23
C ASN A 196 19.09 9.85 -11.52
N ALA A 197 18.11 10.28 -10.73
CA ALA A 197 18.12 11.57 -10.03
C ALA A 197 19.26 11.63 -8.99
N SER A 198 19.84 12.82 -8.83
CA SER A 198 20.95 13.07 -7.89
C SER A 198 20.51 13.21 -6.44
N GLU A 199 19.23 13.46 -6.19
CA GLU A 199 18.69 13.64 -4.85
C GLU A 199 18.40 12.28 -4.22
N SER A 200 18.88 12.05 -2.99
CA SER A 200 18.67 10.77 -2.31
C SER A 200 17.25 10.70 -1.77
N THR A 201 16.56 9.60 -2.08
CA THR A 201 15.25 9.24 -1.52
C THR A 201 15.25 9.26 0.01
N ALA A 202 16.39 8.92 0.63
CA ALA A 202 16.60 8.95 2.08
C ALA A 202 16.55 10.37 2.67
N ASN A 203 17.19 11.36 2.03
CA ASN A 203 17.16 12.75 2.51
C ASN A 203 15.74 13.33 2.43
N MET A 204 14.97 12.90 1.42
CA MET A 204 13.60 13.35 1.24
C MET A 204 12.63 12.70 2.24
N MET A 205 12.80 11.41 2.57
CA MET A 205 12.02 10.79 3.66
C MET A 205 12.32 11.44 5.00
N MET A 206 13.58 11.81 5.27
CA MET A 206 13.90 12.58 6.47
C MET A 206 13.24 13.95 6.51
N ARG A 207 12.96 14.58 5.35
CA ARG A 207 12.12 15.79 5.26
C ARG A 207 10.66 15.49 5.60
N ILE A 208 10.06 14.45 5.01
CA ILE A 208 8.67 14.05 5.28
C ILE A 208 8.48 13.68 6.76
N LEU A 209 9.43 12.95 7.34
CA LEU A 209 9.39 12.53 8.75
C LEU A 209 9.79 13.62 9.73
N ASN A 210 10.23 14.80 9.28
CA ASN A 210 10.84 15.79 10.16
C ASN A 210 9.87 16.35 11.21
N ASN A 211 8.56 16.30 10.91
CA ASN A 211 7.49 16.78 11.78
C ASN A 211 6.69 15.63 12.42
N TYR A 212 7.12 14.37 12.25
CA TYR A 212 6.44 13.25 12.88
C TYR A 212 6.92 13.08 14.32
N GLU A 213 5.97 13.00 15.25
CA GLU A 213 6.25 12.90 16.68
C GLU A 213 7.16 11.70 17.01
N TYR A 214 6.94 10.56 16.35
CA TYR A 214 7.68 9.32 16.60
C TYR A 214 8.84 9.08 15.62
N LYS A 215 9.48 10.16 15.15
CA LYS A 215 10.58 10.08 14.18
C LYS A 215 11.74 9.22 14.71
N ASP A 216 12.12 9.41 15.97
CA ASP A 216 13.27 8.71 16.55
C ASP A 216 12.99 7.22 16.73
N GLU A 217 11.77 6.85 17.13
CA GLU A 217 11.30 5.47 17.21
C GLU A 217 11.32 4.79 15.84
N ILE A 218 10.81 5.45 14.79
CA ILE A 218 10.88 4.93 13.42
C ILE A 218 12.33 4.69 13.02
N MET A 219 13.22 5.66 13.26
CA MET A 219 14.63 5.52 12.88
C MET A 219 15.33 4.39 13.64
N ASN A 220 14.96 4.15 14.90
CA ASN A 220 15.44 2.99 15.67
C ASN A 220 14.93 1.68 15.04
N ILE A 221 13.65 1.58 14.70
CA ILE A 221 13.09 0.40 14.01
C ILE A 221 13.80 0.17 12.67
N VAL A 222 14.03 1.22 11.89
CA VAL A 222 14.78 1.16 10.61
C VAL A 222 16.19 0.59 10.83
N GLN A 223 16.90 1.04 11.86
CA GLN A 223 18.21 0.50 12.22
C GLN A 223 18.15 -0.97 12.64
N LEU A 224 17.12 -1.37 13.39
CA LEU A 224 16.92 -2.76 13.81
C LEU A 224 16.57 -3.69 12.64
N ILE A 225 15.83 -3.21 11.65
CA ILE A 225 15.58 -3.92 10.39
C ILE A 225 16.89 -4.08 9.60
N LYS A 226 17.71 -3.02 9.52
CA LYS A 226 18.98 -3.03 8.78
C LYS A 226 20.07 -3.88 9.42
N SER A 227 20.12 -3.92 10.74
CA SER A 227 21.11 -4.69 11.51
C SER A 227 20.77 -6.17 11.65
N ASP A 228 19.72 -6.64 10.95
CA ASP A 228 19.25 -8.02 10.99
C ASP A 228 18.88 -8.49 12.40
N SER A 229 18.26 -7.60 13.18
CA SER A 229 17.72 -7.98 14.49
C SER A 229 16.65 -9.08 14.34
N ASN A 230 16.65 -10.04 15.26
CA ASN A 230 15.67 -11.13 15.26
C ASN A 230 14.23 -10.60 15.40
N GLU A 231 14.05 -9.49 16.11
CA GLU A 231 12.75 -8.87 16.40
C GLU A 231 12.02 -8.48 15.12
N TYR A 232 12.72 -7.90 14.14
CA TYR A 232 12.15 -7.43 12.88
C TYR A 232 12.53 -8.30 11.67
N SER A 233 13.07 -9.49 11.92
CA SER A 233 13.46 -10.46 10.87
C SER A 233 12.31 -10.77 9.90
N PHE A 234 11.08 -10.81 10.41
CA PHE A 234 9.88 -11.03 9.62
C PHE A 234 9.64 -10.00 8.51
N ILE A 235 10.10 -8.75 8.70
CA ILE A 235 9.99 -7.68 7.69
C ILE A 235 10.92 -7.99 6.53
N LYS A 236 12.17 -8.34 6.83
CA LYS A 236 13.17 -8.71 5.82
C LYS A 236 12.76 -9.96 5.06
N GLU A 237 12.23 -10.96 5.75
CA GLU A 237 11.67 -12.17 5.12
C GLU A 237 10.53 -11.82 4.15
N SER A 238 9.62 -10.93 4.56
CA SER A 238 8.52 -10.48 3.72
C SER A 238 9.02 -9.71 2.49
N ILE A 239 9.98 -8.80 2.65
CA ILE A 239 10.61 -8.09 1.52
C ILE A 239 11.26 -9.07 0.56
N ASN A 240 12.08 -10.00 1.04
CA ASN A 240 12.72 -11.00 0.17
C ASN A 240 11.68 -11.88 -0.54
N THR A 241 10.62 -12.27 0.18
CA THR A 241 9.52 -13.05 -0.40
C THR A 241 8.82 -12.24 -1.50
N SER A 242 8.61 -10.94 -1.31
CA SER A 242 8.01 -10.08 -2.35
C SER A 242 8.83 -10.11 -3.63
N LEU A 243 10.15 -9.94 -3.56
CA LEU A 243 11.05 -9.93 -4.72
C LEU A 243 11.08 -11.26 -5.49
N LEU A 244 10.66 -12.36 -4.86
CA LEU A 244 10.53 -13.68 -5.50
C LEU A 244 9.17 -13.92 -6.15
N ASN A 245 8.14 -13.15 -5.77
CA ASN A 245 6.75 -13.40 -6.16
C ASN A 245 6.13 -12.30 -7.02
N ILE A 246 6.71 -11.10 -7.04
CA ILE A 246 6.25 -10.00 -7.88
C ILE A 246 6.94 -10.03 -9.25
N GLU A 247 6.27 -9.46 -10.24
CA GLU A 247 6.82 -9.34 -11.59
C GLU A 247 7.86 -8.22 -11.67
N THR A 248 8.75 -8.33 -12.66
CA THR A 248 9.66 -7.24 -13.01
C THR A 248 9.22 -6.60 -14.31
N TYR A 249 9.52 -5.32 -14.46
CA TYR A 249 9.18 -4.52 -15.63
C TYR A 249 10.44 -4.08 -16.36
N PRO A 250 10.44 -4.04 -17.70
CA PRO A 250 11.56 -3.50 -18.45
C PRO A 250 11.68 -1.99 -18.22
N TYR A 251 12.89 -1.55 -17.92
CA TYR A 251 13.26 -0.15 -17.76
C TYR A 251 14.41 0.21 -18.71
N ASN A 252 14.43 1.46 -19.15
CA ASN A 252 15.50 2.02 -19.97
C ASN A 252 15.96 3.33 -19.35
N ASP A 253 17.25 3.42 -19.05
CA ASP A 253 17.86 4.59 -18.42
C ASP A 253 18.03 5.80 -19.36
N PHE A 254 17.51 5.70 -20.59
CA PHE A 254 17.49 6.80 -21.54
C PHE A 254 16.66 7.98 -21.04
N GLU A 255 15.63 7.71 -20.23
CA GLU A 255 14.75 8.74 -19.72
C GLU A 255 15.57 9.89 -19.10
N ILE A 256 15.21 11.12 -19.48
CA ILE A 256 15.78 12.33 -18.91
C ILE A 256 15.56 12.26 -17.40
N GLN A 257 16.59 12.62 -16.62
CA GLN A 257 16.46 12.71 -15.16
C GLN A 257 15.21 13.54 -14.82
N LYS A 258 14.24 12.89 -14.20
CA LYS A 258 13.04 13.57 -13.71
C LYS A 258 13.34 14.09 -12.31
N PRO A 259 13.08 15.37 -12.02
CA PRO A 259 13.12 15.84 -10.65
C PRO A 259 12.01 15.17 -9.85
N LEU A 260 12.26 14.96 -8.56
CA LEU A 260 11.24 14.49 -7.64
C LEU A 260 10.10 15.52 -7.58
N LYS A 261 8.86 15.03 -7.73
CA LYS A 261 7.64 15.81 -7.52
C LYS A 261 7.25 15.76 -6.05
N ILE A 262 7.11 16.92 -5.44
CA ILE A 262 6.72 17.05 -4.03
C ILE A 262 5.56 18.05 -4.00
N ARG A 263 4.45 17.65 -3.41
CA ARG A 263 3.31 18.55 -3.20
C ARG A 263 3.56 19.38 -1.95
N GLU A 264 3.24 20.67 -2.00
CA GLU A 264 3.38 21.57 -0.84
C GLU A 264 2.25 21.38 0.18
N GLU A 265 1.06 20.97 -0.30
CA GLU A 265 -0.13 20.79 0.52
C GLU A 265 -0.82 19.46 0.22
N LEU A 266 -1.39 18.87 1.27
CA LEU A 266 -2.25 17.69 1.13
C LEU A 266 -3.66 18.09 0.69
N PRO A 267 -4.34 17.24 -0.11
CA PRO A 267 -5.77 17.39 -0.40
C PRO A 267 -6.63 17.52 0.86
N GLN A 268 -7.79 18.15 0.74
CA GLN A 268 -8.73 18.26 1.86
C GLN A 268 -9.41 16.91 2.16
N LYS A 269 -9.50 16.58 3.45
CA LYS A 269 -10.31 15.46 3.92
C LYS A 269 -11.80 15.77 3.79
N TYR A 270 -12.60 14.74 3.59
CA TYR A 270 -14.06 14.81 3.63
C TYR A 270 -14.61 13.87 4.70
N LEU A 271 -15.79 14.22 5.21
CA LEU A 271 -16.51 13.35 6.14
C LEU A 271 -17.13 12.20 5.36
N LYS A 272 -16.79 10.97 5.75
CA LYS A 272 -17.37 9.74 5.21
C LYS A 272 -18.16 9.03 6.33
N ASN A 273 -19.38 8.60 6.00
CA ASN A 273 -20.18 7.76 6.88
C ASN A 273 -19.64 6.32 6.84
N PHE A 274 -19.58 5.67 7.99
CA PHE A 274 -19.25 4.25 8.16
C PHE A 274 -20.42 3.54 8.83
#